data_AF-A0A3C0TYE0-F1
#
_entry.id   AF-A0A3C0TYE0-F1
#
_cell.length_a   1.000
_cell.length_b   1.000
_cell.length_c   1.000
_cell.angle_alpha   90.00
_cell.angle_beta   90.00
_cell.angle_gamma   90.00
#
_symmetry.space_group_name_H-M   'P 1'
#
loop_
_entity.id
_entity.type
_entity.pdbx_description
1 polymer ?
#
loop_
_entity_poly.entity_id
_entity_poly.type
_entity_poly.pdbx_seq_one_letter_code
_entity_poly.pdbx_strand_id
1 'polypeptide(L)' 'APVLSNALACIECKVTTVVEQGDHHIFVAQVTSANVARQPDARPDDAILWMKDLGEKVFYGG' A
#
# COMPACT_ATOMS: atom_id res chain seq x y z
N ALA A 1 9.31 11.32 -0.31
CA ALA A 1 9.35 10.22 0.69
C ALA A 1 9.89 8.96 0.03
N PRO A 2 10.41 7.94 0.75
CA PRO A 2 10.81 6.69 0.11
C PRO A 2 9.57 5.97 -0.47
N VAL A 3 9.69 5.47 -1.71
CA VAL A 3 8.63 4.76 -2.42
C VAL A 3 9.11 3.34 -2.73
N LEU A 4 8.23 2.35 -2.61
CA LEU A 4 8.51 0.97 -3.03
C LEU A 4 8.67 0.91 -4.55
N SER A 5 9.83 0.46 -5.02
CA SER A 5 10.15 0.42 -6.46
C SER A 5 9.23 -0.47 -7.29
N ASN A 6 8.65 -1.50 -6.68
CA ASN A 6 7.78 -2.48 -7.35
C ASN A 6 6.29 -2.29 -7.04
N ALA A 7 5.90 -1.20 -6.36
CA ALA A 7 4.49 -0.90 -6.17
C ALA A 7 3.85 -0.42 -7.48
N LEU A 8 2.62 -0.84 -7.74
CA LEU A 8 1.87 -0.41 -8.93
C LEU A 8 1.56 1.08 -8.95
N ALA A 9 1.31 1.65 -7.78
CA ALA A 9 1.00 3.05 -7.57
C ALA A 9 1.47 3.48 -6.17
N CYS A 10 1.65 4.79 -6.00
CA CYS A 10 1.95 5.38 -4.72
C CYS A 10 1.28 6.75 -4.57
N ILE A 11 1.09 7.14 -3.32
CA ILE A 11 0.75 8.51 -2.95
C ILE A 11 1.81 9.04 -2.00
N GLU A 12 2.21 10.28 -2.19
CA GLU A 12 3.02 11.00 -1.22
C GLU A 12 2.12 11.94 -0.45
N CYS A 13 2.29 11.94 0.87
CA CYS A 13 1.42 12.68 1.76
C CYS A 13 2.22 13.49 2.77
N LYS A 14 1.65 14.62 3.19
CA LYS A 14 2.08 15.37 4.36
C LYS A 14 1.11 15.07 5.51
N VAL A 15 1.61 14.51 6.60
CA VAL A 15 0.79 14.23 7.79
C VAL A 15 0.25 15.53 8.37
N THR A 16 -1.06 15.57 8.60
CA THR A 16 -1.76 16.73 9.19
C THR A 16 -2.22 16.45 10.61
N THR A 17 -2.52 15.20 10.94
CA THR A 17 -3.01 14.81 12.26
C THR A 17 -2.62 13.37 12.59
N VAL A 18 -2.29 13.13 13.85
CA VAL A 18 -2.08 11.79 14.40
C VAL A 18 -3.12 11.59 15.49
N VAL A 19 -3.91 10.50 15.40
CA VAL A 19 -4.89 10.11 16.40
C VAL A 19 -4.37 8.86 17.10
N GLU A 20 -4.22 8.93 18.42
CA GLU A 20 -3.83 7.79 19.25
C GLU A 20 -5.06 6.95 19.62
N GLN A 21 -5.02 5.65 19.34
CA GLN A 21 -6.13 4.75 19.66
C GLN A 21 -5.61 3.35 20.02
N GLY A 22 -5.45 3.11 21.33
CA GLY A 22 -4.89 1.85 21.82
C GLY A 22 -3.40 1.72 21.50
N ASP A 23 -3.01 0.60 20.92
CA ASP A 23 -1.63 0.30 20.51
C ASP A 23 -1.32 0.70 19.06
N HIS A 24 -2.27 1.34 18.36
CA HIS A 24 -2.10 1.83 16.99
C HIS A 24 -2.43 3.32 16.88
N HIS A 25 -1.81 3.97 15.89
CA HIS A 25 -2.09 5.35 15.53
C HIS A 25 -2.75 5.43 14.16
N ILE A 26 -3.74 6.31 14.03
CA ILE A 26 -4.33 6.68 12.75
C ILE A 26 -3.66 7.97 12.29
N PHE A 27 -3.13 7.97 11.07
CA PHE A 27 -2.51 9.14 10.46
C PHE A 27 -3.47 9.73 9.41
N VAL A 28 -3.91 10.97 9.63
CA VAL A 28 -4.62 11.76 8.62
C VAL A 28 -3.58 12.61 7.89
N ALA A 29 -3.56 12.53 6.56
CA ALA A 29 -2.55 13.19 5.75
C ALA A 29 -3.13 13.79 4.47
N GLN A 30 -2.58 14.94 4.06
CA GLN A 30 -2.88 15.59 2.80
C GLN A 30 -2.07 14.94 1.68
N VAL A 31 -2.74 14.53 0.60
CA VAL A 31 -2.06 14.04 -0.61
C VAL A 31 -1.37 15.21 -1.32
N THR A 32 -0.07 15.09 -1.55
CA THR A 32 0.73 16.09 -2.28
C THR A 32 1.13 15.60 -3.67
N SER A 33 1.17 14.29 -3.89
CA SER A 33 1.44 13.67 -5.19
C SER A 33 0.79 12.29 -5.25
N ALA A 34 0.38 11.88 -6.46
CA ALA A 34 -0.12 10.55 -6.76
C ALA A 34 0.51 10.07 -8.07
N ASN A 35 1.04 8.86 -8.08
CA ASN A 35 1.70 8.28 -9.24
C ASN A 35 1.24 6.84 -9.48
N VAL A 36 1.09 6.47 -10.74
CA VAL A 36 0.81 5.10 -11.18
C VAL A 36 2.01 4.64 -12.01
N ALA A 37 2.82 3.76 -11.42
CA ALA A 37 4.01 3.21 -12.08
C ALA A 37 3.64 2.19 -13.17
N ARG A 38 2.57 1.41 -12.96
CA ARG A 38 2.02 0.47 -13.95
C ARG A 38 0.50 0.48 -13.90
N GLN A 39 -0.14 0.69 -15.05
CA GLN A 39 -1.58 0.54 -15.18
C GLN A 39 -1.97 -0.93 -15.01
N PRO A 40 -3.01 -1.26 -14.21
CA PRO A 40 -3.51 -2.62 -14.13
C PRO A 40 -4.18 -3.01 -15.45
N ASP A 41 -3.91 -4.23 -15.92
CA ASP A 41 -4.45 -4.76 -17.18
C ASP A 41 -5.96 -5.08 -17.09
N ALA A 42 -6.46 -5.28 -15.86
CA ALA A 42 -7.85 -5.56 -15.55
C ALA A 42 -8.28 -4.76 -14.32
N ARG A 43 -9.03 -5.37 -13.40
CA ARG A 43 -9.43 -4.69 -12.18
C ARG A 43 -8.20 -4.34 -11.33
N PRO A 44 -8.13 -3.15 -10.71
CA PRO A 44 -6.99 -2.75 -9.89
C PRO A 44 -6.68 -3.73 -8.74
N ASP A 45 -7.71 -4.36 -8.18
CA ASP A 45 -7.60 -5.36 -7.12
C ASP A 45 -7.01 -6.70 -7.59
N ASP A 46 -7.09 -7.04 -8.88
CA ASP A 46 -6.39 -8.23 -9.40
C ASP A 46 -4.88 -8.02 -9.53
N ALA A 47 -4.44 -6.76 -9.57
CA ALA A 47 -3.05 -6.40 -9.79
C ALA A 47 -2.22 -6.36 -8.48
N ILE A 48 -2.88 -6.38 -7.32
CA ILE A 48 -2.20 -6.39 -6.03
C ILE A 48 -1.47 -7.72 -5.78
N LEU A 49 -0.57 -7.76 -4.80
CA LEU A 49 0.13 -8.99 -4.42
C LEU A 49 -0.84 -9.95 -3.71
N TRP A 50 -1.12 -11.11 -4.31
CA TRP A 50 -1.92 -12.15 -3.67
C TRP A 50 -1.04 -13.16 -2.93
N MET A 51 -1.61 -13.80 -1.91
CA MET A 51 -0.89 -14.84 -1.15
C MET A 51 -0.46 -16.01 -2.05
N LYS A 52 -1.28 -16.38 -3.04
CA LYS A 52 -0.94 -17.42 -4.04
C LYS A 52 0.29 -17.07 -4.89
N ASP A 53 0.62 -15.79 -5.02
CA ASP A 53 1.74 -15.31 -5.84
C ASP A 53 3.07 -15.34 -5.06
N LEU A 54 3.04 -15.61 -3.75
CA LEU A 54 4.23 -15.65 -2.89
C LEU A 54 5.03 -16.97 -3.02
N GLY A 55 4.47 -17.98 -3.71
CA GLY A 55 5.11 -19.26 -3.99
C GLY A 55 4.77 -20.39 -3.01
N GLU A 56 5.17 -21.61 -3.36
CA GLU A 56 4.73 -22.87 -2.72
C GLU A 56 5.14 -23.02 -1.23
N LYS A 57 6.13 -22.26 -0.78
CA LYS A 57 6.66 -22.35 0.59
C LYS A 57 6.04 -21.36 1.57
N VAL A 58 5.01 -20.62 1.15
CA VAL A 58 4.37 -19.62 2.01
C VAL A 58 3.21 -20.24 2.76
N PHE A 59 3.36 -20.30 4.08
CA PHE A 59 2.37 -20.81 5.01
C PHE A 59 1.81 -19.65 5.85
N TYR A 60 0.49 -19.46 5.85
CA TYR A 60 -0.19 -18.52 6.74
C TYR A 60 -0.82 -19.32 7.88
N GLY A 61 -0.26 -19.16 9.08
CA GLY A 61 -0.48 -20.07 10.21
C GLY A 61 -1.75 -19.86 11.03
N GLY A 62 -2.56 -18.83 10.74
CA GLY A 62 -3.72 -18.47 11.56
C GLY A 62 -3.33 -17.82 12.88
#